data_AF-A0A1G9HXK1-F1
#
_entry.id   AF-A0A1G9HXK1-F1
#
_cell.length_a   1.000
_cell.length_b   1.000
_cell.length_c   1.000
_cell.angle_alpha   90.00
_cell.angle_beta   90.00
_cell.angle_gamma   90.00
#
_symmetry.space_group_name_H-M   'P 1'
#
loop_
_entity.id
_entity.type
_entity.pdbx_description
1 polymer ?
#
loop_
_entity_poly.entity_id
_entity_poly.type
_entity_poly.pdbx_seq_one_letter_code
_entity_poly.pdbx_strand_id
1 'polypeptide(L)'
;MAAFKDLSNALADEVLNDMADNFFGARKDIDDTMEYFESLSKQLFENVDEIFESCALLQKVCLGEVGYKEFWDLAGINPELYNFPEQTECSSFDDTPSFSLTNKTEYTKWVSIAYHQLARRIEAYMNGLITDNEANHGRKMRSLNRMDFYLFAEDINRKIDKVNKNISPSDVLKFTKSLDPETVVKENITGCVGPDCSAIDSQMAFKPIVIEELGLPEFPDLPDGKHTPPFIQDFCSQMYSKNKSQVKVLLEQLQKSI
;
A
#
# COMPACT_ATOMS: atom_id res chain seq x y z
N MET A 1 -36.46 0.80 50.55
CA MET A 1 -36.91 0.90 49.13
C MET A 1 -36.09 1.90 48.34
N ALA A 2 -35.84 3.13 48.82
CA ALA A 2 -34.99 4.12 48.12
C ALA A 2 -33.56 3.63 47.82
N ALA A 3 -32.84 3.10 48.82
CA ALA A 3 -31.46 2.61 48.65
C ALA A 3 -31.31 1.43 47.66
N PHE A 4 -32.37 0.66 47.42
CA PHE A 4 -32.38 -0.45 46.45
C PHE A 4 -32.63 0.08 45.03
N LYS A 5 -33.41 1.16 44.88
CA LYS A 5 -33.63 1.87 43.61
C LYS A 5 -32.33 2.60 43.18
N ASP A 6 -31.64 3.24 44.12
CA ASP A 6 -30.36 3.91 43.85
C ASP A 6 -29.25 2.93 43.42
N LEU A 7 -29.15 1.77 44.07
CA LEU A 7 -28.18 0.73 43.68
C LEU A 7 -28.50 0.13 42.30
N SER A 8 -29.78 -0.12 42.01
CA SER A 8 -30.22 -0.63 40.71
C SER A 8 -29.97 0.37 39.57
N ASN A 9 -30.15 1.67 39.84
CA ASN A 9 -29.88 2.73 38.87
C ASN A 9 -28.37 2.88 38.62
N ALA A 10 -27.55 2.88 39.67
CA ALA A 10 -26.10 2.96 39.53
C ALA A 10 -25.53 1.78 38.72
N LEU A 11 -26.07 0.57 38.90
CA LEU A 11 -25.65 -0.62 38.17
C LEU A 11 -26.14 -0.61 36.71
N ALA A 12 -27.32 -0.07 36.45
CA ALA A 12 -27.81 0.14 35.09
C ALA A 12 -26.96 1.18 34.33
N ASP A 13 -26.61 2.28 34.99
CA ASP A 13 -25.74 3.33 34.43
C ASP A 13 -24.32 2.80 34.13
N GLU A 14 -23.76 1.98 35.01
CA GLU A 14 -22.45 1.34 34.81
C GLU A 14 -22.47 0.41 33.60
N VAL A 15 -23.45 -0.50 33.50
CA VAL A 15 -23.57 -1.42 32.36
C VAL A 15 -23.84 -0.67 31.05
N LEU A 16 -24.57 0.45 31.11
CA LEU A 16 -24.80 1.29 29.93
C LEU A 16 -23.55 1.99 29.45
N ASN A 17 -22.76 2.55 30.37
CA ASN A 17 -21.49 3.16 30.03
C ASN A 17 -20.53 2.11 29.44
N ASP A 18 -20.44 0.92 30.04
CA ASP A 18 -19.61 -0.16 29.49
C ASP A 18 -20.06 -0.60 28.10
N MET A 19 -21.37 -0.74 27.86
CA MET A 19 -21.87 -1.09 26.52
C MET A 19 -21.64 0.01 25.49
N ALA A 20 -21.84 1.27 25.89
CA ALA A 20 -21.59 2.43 25.03
C ALA A 20 -20.10 2.55 24.69
N ASP A 21 -19.22 2.44 25.68
CA ASP A 21 -17.77 2.51 25.50
C ASP A 21 -17.26 1.37 24.61
N ASN A 22 -17.80 0.16 24.77
CA ASN A 22 -17.47 -0.96 23.89
C ASN A 22 -17.97 -0.74 22.45
N PHE A 23 -19.21 -0.25 22.26
CA PHE A 23 -19.78 -0.01 20.94
C PHE A 23 -19.11 1.16 20.21
N PHE A 24 -19.11 2.35 20.81
CA PHE A 24 -18.54 3.55 20.22
C PHE A 24 -17.02 3.46 20.14
N GLY A 25 -16.37 2.84 21.14
CA GLY A 25 -14.94 2.59 21.12
C GLY A 25 -14.53 1.67 19.97
N ALA A 26 -15.24 0.56 19.74
CA ALA A 26 -14.95 -0.34 18.62
C ALA A 26 -15.19 0.31 17.26
N ARG A 27 -16.24 1.12 17.10
CA ARG A 27 -16.48 1.88 15.86
C ARG A 27 -15.40 2.93 15.63
N LYS A 28 -15.03 3.68 16.68
CA LYS A 28 -13.95 4.66 16.61
C LYS A 28 -12.61 4.01 16.25
N ASP A 29 -12.28 2.85 16.83
CA ASP A 29 -11.06 2.10 16.45
C ASP A 29 -11.06 1.77 14.96
N ILE A 30 -12.21 1.36 14.40
CA ILE A 30 -12.34 1.10 12.96
C ILE A 30 -12.15 2.39 12.17
N ASP A 31 -12.81 3.49 12.52
CA ASP A 31 -12.66 4.77 11.83
C ASP A 31 -11.20 5.27 11.83
N ASP A 32 -10.55 5.28 13.00
CA ASP A 32 -9.15 5.68 13.16
C ASP A 32 -8.22 4.74 12.35
N THR A 33 -8.52 3.43 12.33
CA THR A 33 -7.76 2.45 11.55
C THR A 33 -7.95 2.64 10.05
N MET A 34 -9.16 2.99 9.60
CA MET A 34 -9.46 3.29 8.19
C MET A 34 -8.73 4.54 7.71
N GLU A 35 -8.70 5.60 8.53
CA GLU A 35 -7.92 6.81 8.23
C GLU A 35 -6.42 6.49 8.10
N TYR A 36 -5.89 5.68 9.01
CA TYR A 36 -4.51 5.21 8.91
C TYR A 36 -4.27 4.38 7.64
N PHE A 37 -5.18 3.47 7.30
CA PHE A 37 -5.11 2.67 6.08
C PHE A 37 -5.08 3.54 4.81
N GLU A 38 -5.91 4.58 4.73
CA GLU A 38 -5.88 5.56 3.63
C GLU A 38 -4.56 6.34 3.57
N SER A 39 -3.93 6.61 4.70
CA SER A 39 -2.61 7.26 4.73
C SER A 39 -1.51 6.34 4.19
N LEU A 40 -1.60 5.03 4.46
CA LEU A 40 -0.67 4.03 3.94
C LEU A 40 -0.89 3.77 2.45
N SER A 41 -2.14 3.78 1.98
CA SER A 41 -2.42 3.58 0.57
C SER A 41 -1.80 4.69 -0.28
N LYS A 42 -1.85 5.95 0.17
CA LYS A 42 -1.18 7.09 -0.49
C LYS A 42 0.33 6.90 -0.59
N GLN A 43 0.98 6.50 0.50
CA GLN A 43 2.42 6.20 0.51
C GLN A 43 2.79 5.05 -0.43
N LEU A 44 1.94 4.03 -0.58
CA LEU A 44 2.17 2.96 -1.55
C LEU A 44 2.04 3.45 -3.00
N PHE A 45 1.12 4.36 -3.29
CA PHE A 45 1.05 4.98 -4.62
C PHE A 45 2.29 5.83 -4.93
N GLU A 46 2.82 6.55 -3.96
CA GLU A 46 4.10 7.26 -4.12
C GLU A 46 5.23 6.28 -4.49
N ASN A 47 5.30 5.11 -3.84
CA ASN A 47 6.27 4.07 -4.20
C ASN A 47 6.03 3.50 -5.62
N VAL A 48 4.78 3.42 -6.08
CA VAL A 48 4.46 3.00 -7.45
C VAL A 48 4.94 4.05 -8.46
N ASP A 49 4.73 5.33 -8.18
CA ASP A 49 5.23 6.43 -9.00
C ASP A 49 6.76 6.36 -9.10
N GLU A 50 7.47 6.13 -7.99
CA GLU A 50 8.92 5.93 -8.00
C GLU A 50 9.36 4.73 -8.87
N ILE A 51 8.59 3.64 -8.89
CA ILE A 51 8.87 2.50 -9.80
C ILE A 51 8.70 2.94 -11.25
N PHE A 52 7.62 3.66 -11.58
CA PHE A 52 7.38 4.17 -12.93
C PHE A 52 8.49 5.12 -13.39
N GLU A 53 8.97 6.00 -12.53
CA GLU A 53 10.11 6.88 -12.84
C GLU A 53 11.40 6.10 -13.14
N SER A 54 11.60 4.98 -12.44
CA SER A 54 12.74 4.08 -12.69
C SER A 54 12.56 3.27 -13.98
N CYS A 55 11.34 2.90 -14.34
CA CYS A 55 11.05 2.34 -15.66
C CYS A 55 11.34 3.36 -16.78
N ALA A 56 10.94 4.62 -16.61
CA ALA A 56 11.24 5.71 -17.54
C ALA A 56 12.75 5.93 -17.67
N LEU A 57 13.48 5.89 -16.55
CA LEU A 57 14.94 5.96 -16.54
C LEU A 57 15.57 4.79 -17.30
N LEU A 58 15.10 3.57 -17.07
CA LEU A 58 15.58 2.37 -17.76
C LEU A 58 15.30 2.47 -19.27
N GLN A 59 14.10 2.91 -19.67
CA GLN A 59 13.76 3.15 -21.07
C GLN A 59 14.69 4.18 -21.72
N LYS A 60 15.01 5.27 -21.01
CA LYS A 60 15.94 6.29 -21.49
C LYS A 60 17.34 5.73 -21.73
N VAL A 61 17.90 4.95 -20.79
CA VAL A 61 19.23 4.33 -21.00
C VAL A 61 19.20 3.22 -22.06
N CYS A 62 18.05 2.62 -22.30
CA CYS A 62 17.81 1.72 -23.43
C CYS A 62 17.61 2.44 -24.77
N LEU A 63 17.82 3.76 -24.86
CA LEU A 63 17.63 4.58 -26.07
C LEU A 63 16.18 4.63 -26.57
N GLY A 64 15.22 4.63 -25.64
CA GLY A 64 13.80 4.79 -25.92
C GLY A 64 13.02 3.47 -25.97
N GLU A 65 11.76 3.55 -26.41
CA GLU A 65 10.79 2.46 -26.33
C GLU A 65 11.24 1.19 -27.07
N VAL A 66 11.84 1.33 -28.25
CA VAL A 66 12.30 0.18 -29.04
C VAL A 66 13.38 -0.59 -28.31
N GLY A 67 14.40 0.08 -27.77
CA GLY A 67 15.46 -0.60 -27.04
C GLY A 67 15.00 -1.11 -25.67
N TYR A 68 13.98 -0.50 -25.06
CA TYR A 68 13.36 -1.00 -23.83
C TYR A 68 12.63 -2.32 -24.05
N LYS A 69 11.90 -2.46 -25.18
CA LYS A 69 11.30 -3.74 -25.58
C LYS A 69 12.37 -4.80 -25.84
N GLU A 70 13.41 -4.46 -26.62
CA GLU A 70 14.53 -5.39 -26.88
C GLU A 70 15.24 -5.83 -25.58
N PHE A 71 15.34 -4.95 -24.57
CA PHE A 71 15.91 -5.27 -23.27
C PHE A 71 15.10 -6.34 -22.53
N TRP A 72 13.78 -6.17 -22.46
CA TRP A 72 12.90 -7.13 -21.79
C TRP A 72 12.76 -8.44 -22.55
N ASP A 73 12.74 -8.40 -23.88
CA ASP A 73 12.75 -9.59 -24.73
C ASP A 73 13.99 -10.46 -24.47
N LEU A 74 15.17 -9.82 -24.31
CA LEU A 74 16.40 -10.52 -23.95
C LEU A 74 16.39 -11.06 -22.51
N ALA A 75 15.70 -10.40 -21.60
CA ALA A 75 15.48 -10.89 -20.24
C ALA A 75 14.47 -12.06 -20.19
N GLY A 76 13.70 -12.27 -21.27
CA GLY A 76 12.61 -13.25 -21.30
C GLY A 76 11.39 -12.82 -20.49
N ILE A 77 11.19 -11.51 -20.30
CA ILE A 77 10.11 -10.94 -19.49
C ILE A 77 9.16 -10.15 -20.41
N ASN A 78 7.85 -10.25 -20.18
CA ASN A 78 6.88 -9.48 -20.96
C ASN A 78 7.00 -7.97 -20.63
N PRO A 79 7.32 -7.10 -21.61
CA PRO A 79 7.42 -5.65 -21.39
C PRO A 79 6.14 -5.02 -20.81
N GLU A 80 4.97 -5.58 -21.10
CA GLU A 80 3.68 -5.03 -20.66
C GLU A 80 3.52 -5.02 -19.14
N LEU A 81 4.25 -5.87 -18.43
CA LEU A 81 4.24 -5.95 -16.95
C LEU A 81 4.92 -4.73 -16.30
N TYR A 82 5.67 -3.95 -17.08
CA TYR A 82 6.36 -2.75 -16.63
C TYR A 82 5.91 -1.52 -17.43
N ASN A 83 4.69 -1.54 -17.98
CA ASN A 83 4.11 -0.36 -18.59
C ASN A 83 3.92 0.76 -17.57
N PHE A 84 4.20 1.99 -17.98
CA PHE A 84 4.07 3.19 -17.17
C PHE A 84 3.45 4.32 -18.02
N PRO A 85 2.87 5.37 -17.40
CA PRO A 85 2.22 6.46 -18.12
C PRO A 85 3.13 7.17 -19.16
N GLU A 86 2.56 7.50 -20.33
CA GLU A 86 3.22 8.25 -21.42
C GLU A 86 3.45 9.72 -21.04
N GLN A 87 4.34 10.00 -20.09
CA GLN A 87 4.90 11.30 -19.68
C GLN A 87 5.64 11.23 -18.33
N THR A 88 5.81 10.04 -17.76
CA THR A 88 6.54 9.86 -16.51
C THR A 88 7.96 10.44 -16.61
N GLU A 89 8.31 11.29 -15.65
CA GLU A 89 9.66 11.86 -15.56
C GLU A 89 10.67 10.76 -15.19
N CYS A 90 11.91 10.89 -15.67
CA CYS A 90 12.95 9.94 -15.27
C CYS A 90 13.39 10.21 -13.83
N SER A 91 13.48 9.16 -13.02
CA SER A 91 14.12 9.27 -11.71
C SER A 91 15.58 9.69 -11.85
N SER A 92 16.11 10.37 -10.84
CA SER A 92 17.55 10.51 -10.66
C SER A 92 18.20 9.15 -10.41
N PHE A 93 19.50 9.04 -10.70
CA PHE A 93 20.26 7.85 -10.34
C PHE A 93 20.63 7.86 -8.86
N ASP A 94 20.44 6.72 -8.21
CA ASP A 94 20.86 6.51 -6.82
C ASP A 94 22.39 6.37 -6.67
N ASP A 95 23.09 6.01 -7.75
CA ASP A 95 24.53 5.78 -7.77
C ASP A 95 25.15 6.23 -9.10
N THR A 96 26.46 6.40 -9.12
CA THR A 96 27.22 6.77 -10.32
C THR A 96 28.23 5.69 -10.65
N PRO A 97 28.46 5.40 -11.95
CA PRO A 97 29.41 4.38 -12.32
C PRO A 97 30.83 4.78 -11.90
N SER A 98 31.53 3.83 -11.28
CA SER A 98 32.98 3.94 -11.07
C SER A 98 33.74 4.05 -12.40
N PHE A 99 35.02 4.45 -12.33
CA PHE A 99 35.92 4.59 -13.48
C PHE A 99 35.72 3.49 -14.54
N SER A 100 35.59 3.91 -15.81
CA SER A 100 35.35 3.02 -16.95
C SER A 100 36.42 3.20 -18.02
N LEU A 101 36.98 2.09 -18.51
CA LEU A 101 38.04 2.12 -19.52
C LEU A 101 37.52 2.43 -20.93
N THR A 102 36.26 2.09 -21.22
CA THR A 102 35.66 2.29 -22.54
C THR A 102 34.22 2.74 -22.42
N ASN A 103 33.72 3.49 -23.41
CA ASN A 103 32.32 3.92 -23.47
C ASN A 103 31.35 2.72 -23.46
N LYS A 104 31.74 1.56 -24.00
CA LYS A 104 30.93 0.33 -23.94
C LYS A 104 30.77 -0.14 -22.50
N THR A 105 31.88 -0.20 -21.76
CA THR A 105 31.87 -0.58 -20.34
C THR A 105 31.08 0.41 -19.51
N GLU A 106 31.28 1.71 -19.76
CA GLU A 106 30.54 2.77 -19.08
C GLU A 106 29.04 2.67 -19.32
N TYR A 107 28.63 2.47 -20.57
CA TYR A 107 27.22 2.25 -20.92
C TYR A 107 26.63 1.05 -20.20
N THR A 108 27.36 -0.07 -20.16
CA THR A 108 26.91 -1.28 -19.45
C THR A 108 26.69 -0.99 -17.96
N LYS A 109 27.58 -0.21 -17.33
CA LYS A 109 27.41 0.17 -15.92
C LYS A 109 26.16 1.03 -15.71
N TRP A 110 25.94 2.04 -16.55
CA TRP A 110 24.75 2.89 -16.45
C TRP A 110 23.44 2.10 -16.57
N VAL A 111 23.34 1.21 -17.56
CA VAL A 111 22.17 0.32 -17.71
C VAL A 111 22.02 -0.58 -16.49
N SER A 112 23.12 -1.11 -15.96
CA SER A 112 23.10 -1.95 -14.75
C SER A 112 22.60 -1.19 -13.52
N ILE A 113 23.04 0.06 -13.33
CA ILE A 113 22.59 0.90 -12.21
C ILE A 113 21.09 1.16 -12.33
N ALA A 114 20.60 1.57 -13.52
CA ALA A 114 19.17 1.79 -13.74
C ALA A 114 18.34 0.52 -13.46
N TYR A 115 18.84 -0.65 -13.91
CA TYR A 115 18.19 -1.94 -13.66
C TYR A 115 18.13 -2.29 -12.16
N HIS A 116 19.26 -2.20 -11.45
CA HIS A 116 19.29 -2.53 -10.03
C HIS A 116 18.48 -1.52 -9.19
N GLN A 117 18.42 -0.26 -9.61
CA GLN A 117 17.54 0.74 -8.99
C GLN A 117 16.07 0.35 -9.13
N LEU A 118 15.63 -0.02 -10.34
CA LEU A 118 14.27 -0.52 -10.56
C LEU A 118 13.99 -1.78 -9.72
N ALA A 119 14.90 -2.76 -9.73
CA ALA A 119 14.77 -3.98 -8.94
C ALA A 119 14.66 -3.70 -7.43
N ARG A 120 15.48 -2.78 -6.90
CA ARG A 120 15.41 -2.38 -5.49
C ARG A 120 14.08 -1.72 -5.13
N ARG A 121 13.55 -0.85 -6.00
CA ARG A 121 12.27 -0.17 -5.78
C ARG A 121 11.10 -1.15 -5.83
N ILE A 122 11.11 -2.09 -6.78
CA ILE A 122 10.12 -3.18 -6.85
C ILE A 122 10.18 -4.03 -5.58
N GLU A 123 11.38 -4.44 -5.13
CA GLU A 123 11.54 -5.23 -3.91
C GLU A 123 11.05 -4.47 -2.67
N ALA A 124 11.37 -3.18 -2.56
CA ALA A 124 10.92 -2.34 -1.47
C ALA A 124 9.39 -2.22 -1.43
N TYR A 125 8.76 -2.03 -2.59
CA TYR A 125 7.31 -1.96 -2.72
C TYR A 125 6.62 -3.29 -2.46
N MET A 126 7.12 -4.39 -3.02
CA MET A 126 6.49 -5.71 -2.93
C MET A 126 6.69 -6.35 -1.54
N ASN A 127 7.93 -6.36 -1.05
CA ASN A 127 8.34 -7.16 0.12
C ASN A 127 8.82 -6.32 1.32
N GLY A 128 9.14 -5.05 1.09
CA GLY A 128 9.63 -4.15 2.12
C GLY A 128 11.11 -4.34 2.43
N LEU A 129 11.81 -3.24 2.70
CA LEU A 129 13.22 -3.26 3.09
C LEU A 129 13.35 -3.22 4.61
N ILE A 130 14.29 -4.00 5.15
CA ILE A 130 14.64 -3.92 6.56
C ILE A 130 15.56 -2.72 6.75
N THR A 131 15.10 -1.74 7.52
CA THR A 131 15.88 -0.57 7.88
C THR A 131 16.28 -0.63 9.36
N ASP A 132 17.55 -0.35 9.64
CA ASP A 132 18.03 -0.02 10.98
C ASP A 132 17.98 1.50 11.11
N ASN A 133 16.81 2.04 11.45
CA ASN A 133 16.66 3.48 11.64
C ASN A 133 17.13 3.85 13.07
N GLU A 134 18.06 4.79 13.21
CA GLU A 134 18.58 5.24 14.51
C GLU A 134 17.46 5.76 15.44
N ALA A 135 16.40 6.31 14.84
CA ALA A 135 15.20 6.76 15.55
C ALA A 135 14.47 5.64 16.31
N ASN A 136 14.65 4.36 15.92
CA ASN A 136 13.96 3.21 16.50
C ASN A 136 14.81 2.46 17.55
N HIS A 137 15.84 3.10 18.13
CA HIS A 137 16.70 2.50 19.16
C HIS A 137 17.30 1.13 18.76
N GLY A 138 17.67 0.96 17.49
CA GLY A 138 18.25 -0.29 16.98
C GLY A 138 17.26 -1.43 16.72
N ARG A 139 15.95 -1.13 16.68
CA ARG A 139 14.94 -2.10 16.22
C ARG A 139 14.87 -2.08 14.69
N LYS A 140 15.10 -3.26 14.12
CA LYS A 140 14.87 -3.54 12.69
C LYS A 140 13.38 -3.44 12.39
N MET A 141 13.02 -2.50 11.54
CA MET A 141 11.65 -2.34 11.06
C MET A 141 11.62 -2.54 9.55
N ARG A 142 10.66 -3.34 9.08
CA ARG A 142 10.39 -3.50 7.66
C ARG A 142 9.58 -2.29 7.20
N SER A 143 9.97 -1.72 6.05
CA SER A 143 9.23 -0.62 5.43
C SER A 143 7.83 -1.06 4.99
N LEU A 144 6.95 -0.08 4.79
CA LEU A 144 5.65 -0.31 4.16
C LEU A 144 5.84 -1.05 2.83
N ASN A 145 5.01 -2.05 2.59
CA ASN A 145 5.03 -2.87 1.39
C ASN A 145 3.62 -3.38 1.08
N ARG A 146 3.40 -3.76 -0.18
CA ARG A 146 2.12 -4.22 -0.71
C ARG A 146 1.64 -5.46 0.02
N MET A 147 2.50 -6.45 0.27
CA MET A 147 2.11 -7.70 0.91
C MET A 147 1.53 -7.48 2.31
N ASP A 148 2.25 -6.75 3.17
CA ASP A 148 1.81 -6.44 4.52
C ASP A 148 0.56 -5.53 4.52
N PHE A 149 0.46 -4.61 3.56
CA PHE A 149 -0.73 -3.76 3.38
C PHE A 149 -1.98 -4.58 3.00
N TYR A 150 -1.83 -5.62 2.18
CA TYR A 150 -2.93 -6.52 1.83
C TYR A 150 -3.42 -7.32 3.04
N LEU A 151 -2.48 -7.85 3.83
CA LEU A 151 -2.80 -8.53 5.08
C LEU A 151 -3.47 -7.58 6.09
N PHE A 152 -3.08 -6.31 6.11
CA PHE A 152 -3.70 -5.31 6.97
C PHE A 152 -5.14 -5.02 6.57
N ALA A 153 -5.46 -4.92 5.28
CA ALA A 153 -6.84 -4.77 4.81
C ALA A 153 -7.72 -5.96 5.20
N GLU A 154 -7.18 -7.19 5.11
CA GLU A 154 -7.90 -8.38 5.58
C GLU A 154 -8.20 -8.31 7.08
N ASP A 155 -7.25 -7.83 7.88
CA ASP A 155 -7.45 -7.70 9.33
C ASP A 155 -8.53 -6.65 9.67
N ILE A 156 -8.52 -5.51 8.97
CA ILE A 156 -9.56 -4.49 9.07
C ILE A 156 -10.92 -5.09 8.69
N ASN A 157 -10.99 -5.85 7.59
CA ASN A 157 -12.22 -6.51 7.17
C ASN A 157 -12.74 -7.51 8.21
N ARG A 158 -11.86 -8.25 8.89
CA ARG A 158 -12.25 -9.13 10.01
C ARG A 158 -12.79 -8.33 11.20
N LYS A 159 -12.19 -7.18 11.52
CA LYS A 159 -12.70 -6.27 12.56
C LYS A 159 -14.08 -5.71 12.20
N ILE A 160 -14.25 -5.25 10.95
CA ILE A 160 -15.53 -4.77 10.41
C ILE A 160 -16.60 -5.85 10.51
N ASP A 161 -16.30 -7.08 10.06
CA ASP A 161 -17.24 -8.20 10.14
C ASP A 161 -17.65 -8.50 11.59
N LYS A 162 -16.67 -8.47 12.51
CA LYS A 162 -16.91 -8.67 13.94
C LYS A 162 -17.83 -7.58 14.52
N VAL A 163 -17.60 -6.30 14.22
CA VAL A 163 -18.41 -5.20 14.73
C VAL A 163 -19.81 -5.21 14.12
N ASN A 164 -19.91 -5.43 12.81
CA ASN A 164 -21.20 -5.50 12.11
C ASN A 164 -22.07 -6.68 12.59
N LYS A 165 -21.47 -7.83 12.94
CA LYS A 165 -22.22 -9.02 13.40
C LYS A 165 -22.54 -9.04 14.88
N ASN A 166 -21.60 -8.60 15.74
CA ASN A 166 -21.72 -8.83 17.19
C ASN A 166 -22.30 -7.64 17.95
N ILE A 167 -22.33 -6.44 17.36
CA ILE A 167 -22.88 -5.27 18.05
C ILE A 167 -23.78 -4.50 17.08
N SER A 168 -25.04 -4.94 16.97
CA SER A 168 -26.02 -4.21 16.18
C SER A 168 -26.42 -2.92 16.92
N PRO A 169 -26.44 -1.77 16.24
CA PRO A 169 -26.95 -0.52 16.81
C PRO A 169 -28.36 -0.69 17.40
N SER A 170 -29.22 -1.48 16.75
CA SER A 170 -30.58 -1.74 17.22
C SER A 170 -30.62 -2.52 18.54
N ASP A 171 -29.69 -3.44 18.80
CA ASP A 171 -29.62 -4.18 20.07
C ASP A 171 -29.09 -3.31 21.22
N VAL A 172 -28.13 -2.43 20.95
CA VAL A 172 -27.68 -1.43 21.94
C VAL A 172 -28.83 -0.50 22.31
N LEU A 173 -29.59 0.01 21.33
CA LEU A 173 -30.74 0.88 21.58
C LEU A 173 -31.86 0.17 22.35
N LYS A 174 -32.15 -1.11 22.02
CA LYS A 174 -33.12 -1.93 22.75
C LYS A 174 -32.68 -2.17 24.20
N PHE A 175 -31.39 -2.46 24.41
CA PHE A 175 -30.84 -2.69 25.74
C PHE A 175 -30.91 -1.42 26.60
N THR A 176 -30.47 -0.27 26.06
CA THR A 176 -30.60 1.04 26.71
C THR A 176 -32.05 1.36 27.07
N LYS A 177 -32.98 1.06 26.18
CA LYS A 177 -34.41 1.23 26.45
C LYS A 177 -34.93 0.30 27.55
N SER A 178 -34.42 -0.92 27.65
CA SER A 178 -34.87 -1.92 28.64
C SER A 178 -34.50 -1.57 30.09
N LEU A 179 -33.51 -0.69 30.30
CA LEU A 179 -33.03 -0.28 31.61
C LEU A 179 -33.82 0.89 32.23
N ASP A 180 -34.72 1.53 31.49
CA ASP A 180 -35.68 2.51 32.01
C ASP A 180 -37.13 1.96 31.97
N PRO A 181 -37.56 1.23 33.02
CA PRO A 181 -38.90 0.64 33.05
C PRO A 181 -40.04 1.68 33.08
N GLU A 182 -39.80 2.94 33.47
CA GLU A 182 -40.83 3.98 33.51
C GLU A 182 -41.16 4.53 32.10
N THR A 183 -40.21 4.50 31.15
CA THR A 183 -40.45 4.82 29.72
C THR A 183 -40.93 3.62 28.90
N VAL A 184 -40.51 2.39 29.23
CA VAL A 184 -40.97 1.15 28.58
C VAL A 184 -42.49 0.98 28.70
N VAL A 185 -43.08 1.34 29.84
CA VAL A 185 -44.54 1.25 30.08
C VAL A 185 -45.33 2.32 29.31
N LYS A 186 -44.73 3.48 29.01
CA LYS A 186 -45.38 4.59 28.29
C LYS A 186 -45.27 4.50 26.77
N GLU A 187 -44.35 3.73 26.22
CA GLU A 187 -44.01 3.75 24.79
C GLU A 187 -44.02 2.40 24.08
N ASN A 188 -45.00 1.55 24.38
CA ASN A 188 -45.30 0.36 23.57
C ASN A 188 -45.76 0.67 22.12
N ILE A 189 -45.56 1.90 21.63
CA ILE A 189 -46.03 2.39 20.32
C ILE A 189 -44.89 2.98 19.44
N THR A 190 -43.69 3.23 19.96
CA THR A 190 -42.61 3.92 19.20
C THR A 190 -41.22 3.31 19.35
N GLY A 191 -41.09 2.09 19.88
CA GLY A 191 -39.88 1.29 19.66
C GLY A 191 -39.79 0.90 18.18
N CYS A 192 -38.59 0.84 17.60
CA CYS A 192 -38.42 0.33 16.25
C CYS A 192 -38.93 -1.14 16.22
N VAL A 193 -40.11 -1.36 15.64
CA VAL A 193 -40.76 -2.68 15.54
C VAL A 193 -40.83 -3.06 14.07
N GLY A 194 -40.09 -4.10 13.68
CA GLY A 194 -40.11 -4.65 12.33
C GLY A 194 -38.95 -4.17 11.43
N PRO A 195 -39.14 -4.12 10.10
CA PRO A 195 -38.05 -3.96 9.09
C PRO A 195 -37.19 -2.68 9.23
N ASP A 196 -37.62 -1.73 10.06
CA ASP A 196 -36.89 -0.49 10.33
C ASP A 196 -35.62 -0.71 11.18
N CYS A 197 -35.55 -1.75 12.04
CA CYS A 197 -34.32 -2.07 12.80
C CYS A 197 -33.20 -2.54 11.86
N SER A 198 -33.55 -3.42 10.92
CA SER A 198 -32.60 -3.88 9.90
C SER A 198 -32.12 -2.73 9.01
N ALA A 199 -32.94 -1.70 8.80
CA ALA A 199 -32.53 -0.51 8.05
C ALA A 199 -31.47 0.30 8.82
N ILE A 200 -31.66 0.51 10.14
CA ILE A 200 -30.67 1.20 10.99
C ILE A 200 -29.35 0.44 11.02
N ASP A 201 -29.41 -0.87 11.25
CA ASP A 201 -28.20 -1.71 11.35
C ASP A 201 -27.45 -1.72 10.01
N SER A 202 -28.17 -1.77 8.88
CA SER A 202 -27.57 -1.72 7.54
C SER A 202 -26.99 -0.35 7.20
N GLN A 203 -27.62 0.74 7.62
CA GLN A 203 -27.13 2.11 7.36
C GLN A 203 -25.88 2.45 8.17
N MET A 204 -25.76 1.90 9.38
CA MET A 204 -24.62 2.14 10.24
C MET A 204 -23.48 1.12 10.03
N ALA A 205 -23.71 0.03 9.29
CA ALA A 205 -22.70 -0.98 9.03
C ALA A 205 -21.50 -0.41 8.27
N PHE A 206 -20.30 -0.77 8.71
CA PHE A 206 -19.09 -0.47 7.97
C PHE A 206 -19.05 -1.26 6.66
N LYS A 207 -18.60 -0.60 5.59
CA LYS A 207 -18.36 -1.27 4.31
C LYS A 207 -16.99 -1.94 4.35
N PRO A 208 -16.88 -3.23 4.03
CA PRO A 208 -15.59 -3.88 3.87
C PRO A 208 -14.75 -3.20 2.78
N ILE A 209 -13.44 -3.22 2.97
CA ILE A 209 -12.47 -2.81 1.96
C ILE A 209 -12.46 -3.87 0.86
N VAL A 210 -12.68 -3.44 -0.38
CA VAL A 210 -12.43 -4.27 -1.58
C VAL A 210 -11.05 -3.89 -2.09
N ILE A 211 -10.03 -4.65 -1.69
CA ILE A 211 -8.64 -4.24 -1.90
C ILE A 211 -8.26 -4.21 -3.39
N GLU A 212 -8.91 -5.04 -4.19
CA GLU A 212 -8.72 -5.12 -5.63
C GLU A 212 -9.15 -3.81 -6.34
N GLU A 213 -10.11 -3.08 -5.77
CA GLU A 213 -10.59 -1.80 -6.30
C GLU A 213 -9.61 -0.65 -6.06
N LEU A 214 -8.63 -0.82 -5.16
CA LEU A 214 -7.59 0.19 -4.96
C LEU A 214 -6.66 0.31 -6.16
N GLY A 215 -6.54 -0.73 -7.01
CA GLY A 215 -5.73 -0.62 -8.23
C GLY A 215 -4.21 -0.54 -8.00
N LEU A 216 -3.72 -1.02 -6.84
CA LEU A 216 -2.29 -1.14 -6.57
C LEU A 216 -1.67 -2.25 -7.45
N PRO A 217 -0.76 -1.92 -8.39
CA PRO A 217 -0.21 -2.90 -9.33
C PRO A 217 0.66 -3.94 -8.62
N GLU A 218 0.76 -5.11 -9.25
CA GLU A 218 1.68 -6.16 -8.88
C GLU A 218 2.84 -6.19 -9.87
N PHE A 219 4.07 -6.15 -9.36
CA PHE A 219 5.27 -6.24 -10.17
C PHE A 219 5.92 -7.60 -9.97
N PRO A 220 6.30 -8.30 -11.04
CA PRO A 220 7.01 -9.56 -10.90
C PRO A 220 8.45 -9.32 -10.45
N ASP A 221 8.99 -10.29 -9.73
CA ASP A 221 10.37 -10.29 -9.29
C ASP A 221 11.32 -10.20 -10.49
N LEU A 222 12.24 -9.24 -10.41
CA LEU A 222 13.30 -9.13 -11.40
C LEU A 222 14.42 -10.12 -11.08
N PRO A 223 15.12 -10.67 -12.10
CA PRO A 223 16.33 -11.45 -11.90
C PRO A 223 17.43 -10.62 -11.22
N ASP A 224 17.40 -10.55 -9.90
CA ASP A 224 18.38 -9.80 -9.11
C ASP A 224 19.39 -10.75 -8.46
N GLY A 225 20.63 -10.29 -8.44
CA GLY A 225 21.75 -10.96 -7.81
C GLY A 225 22.83 -9.93 -7.54
N LYS A 226 23.80 -10.28 -6.69
CA LYS A 226 24.97 -9.41 -6.39
C LYS A 226 25.79 -9.00 -7.62
N HIS A 227 25.50 -9.61 -8.77
CA HIS A 227 26.18 -9.37 -10.03
C HIS A 227 25.17 -8.96 -11.08
N THR A 228 25.60 -8.05 -11.95
CA THR A 228 24.86 -7.66 -13.16
C THR A 228 24.45 -8.92 -13.95
N PRO A 229 23.15 -9.10 -14.23
CA PRO A 229 22.67 -10.23 -15.02
C PRO A 229 23.36 -10.31 -16.40
N PRO A 230 23.69 -11.53 -16.90
CA PRO A 230 24.39 -11.70 -18.17
C PRO A 230 23.68 -11.05 -19.36
N PHE A 231 22.34 -11.08 -19.37
CA PHE A 231 21.54 -10.50 -20.47
C PHE A 231 21.77 -8.99 -20.63
N ILE A 232 22.09 -8.26 -19.54
CA ILE A 232 22.40 -6.82 -19.61
C ILE A 232 23.69 -6.58 -20.41
N GLN A 233 24.70 -7.44 -20.22
CA GLN A 233 25.96 -7.33 -20.95
C GLN A 233 25.76 -7.63 -22.44
N ASP A 234 24.92 -8.62 -22.75
CA ASP A 234 24.57 -8.99 -24.12
C ASP A 234 23.77 -7.88 -24.81
N PHE A 235 22.74 -7.35 -24.14
CA PHE A 235 21.98 -6.20 -24.60
C PHE A 235 22.88 -5.00 -24.88
N CYS A 236 23.71 -4.60 -23.91
CA CYS A 236 24.58 -3.44 -24.06
C CYS A 236 25.60 -3.65 -25.19
N SER A 237 26.07 -4.89 -25.39
CA SER A 237 26.96 -5.23 -26.49
C SER A 237 26.30 -5.09 -27.86
N GLN A 238 25.07 -5.56 -28.01
CA GLN A 238 24.30 -5.43 -29.24
C GLN A 238 23.95 -3.98 -29.52
N MET A 239 23.44 -3.27 -28.50
CA MET A 239 23.03 -1.86 -28.62
C MET A 239 24.21 -0.94 -28.92
N TYR A 240 25.35 -1.11 -28.26
CA TYR A 240 26.54 -0.31 -28.56
C TYR A 240 27.07 -0.55 -29.97
N SER A 241 26.98 -1.78 -30.48
CA SER A 241 27.44 -2.12 -31.83
C SER A 241 26.56 -1.52 -32.91
N LYS A 242 25.23 -1.50 -32.69
CA LYS A 242 24.24 -0.94 -33.63
C LYS A 242 24.14 0.58 -33.56
N ASN A 243 24.20 1.16 -32.35
CA ASN A 243 23.81 2.56 -32.06
C ASN A 243 24.94 3.40 -31.44
N LYS A 244 26.19 3.14 -31.84
CA LYS A 244 27.40 3.73 -31.21
C LYS A 244 27.36 5.26 -31.02
N SER A 245 26.86 6.00 -32.00
CA SER A 245 26.76 7.47 -31.92
C SER A 245 25.74 7.92 -30.87
N GLN A 246 24.56 7.31 -30.85
CA GLN A 246 23.50 7.62 -29.88
C GLN A 246 23.94 7.29 -28.46
N VAL A 247 24.61 6.16 -28.24
CA VAL A 247 25.14 5.80 -26.91
C VAL A 247 26.16 6.84 -26.43
N LYS A 248 27.03 7.36 -27.31
CA LYS A 248 27.97 8.42 -26.91
C LYS A 248 27.26 9.70 -26.46
N VAL A 249 26.24 10.13 -27.21
CA VAL A 249 25.43 11.29 -26.86
C VAL A 249 24.71 11.08 -25.53
N LEU A 250 24.14 9.89 -25.31
CA LEU A 250 23.52 9.52 -24.03
C LEU A 250 24.54 9.64 -22.89
N LEU A 251 25.73 9.05 -23.01
CA LEU A 251 26.76 9.11 -21.97
C LEU A 251 27.17 10.55 -21.63
N GLU A 252 27.33 11.41 -22.63
CA GLU A 252 27.62 12.83 -22.42
C GLU A 252 26.49 13.57 -21.70
N GLN A 253 25.23 13.20 -21.95
CA GLN A 253 24.08 13.75 -21.24
C GLN A 253 24.04 13.28 -19.79
N LEU A 254 24.27 11.98 -19.55
CA LEU A 254 24.26 11.38 -18.22
C LEU A 254 25.36 11.98 -17.32
N GLN A 255 26.54 12.23 -17.87
CA GLN A 255 27.64 12.87 -17.15
C GLN A 255 27.35 14.34 -16.77
N LYS A 256 26.47 15.03 -17.51
CA LYS A 256 26.08 16.42 -17.23
C LYS A 256 24.92 16.52 -16.24
N SER A 257 24.19 15.42 -16.03
CA SER A 257 23.05 15.35 -15.10
C SER A 257 23.43 14.88 -13.70
N ILE A 258 24.70 14.52 -13.47
CA ILE A 258 25.31 14.35 -12.14
C ILE A 258 25.81 15.74 -11.69
#